data_AF-A0A6N9BEV5-F1
#
_entry.id   AF-A0A6N9BEV5-F1
#
_cell.length_a   1.000
_cell.length_b   1.000
_cell.length_c   1.000
_cell.angle_alpha   90.00
_cell.angle_beta   90.00
_cell.angle_gamma   90.00
#
_symmetry.space_group_name_H-M   'P 1'
#
loop_
_entity.id
_entity.type
_entity.pdbx_description
1 polymer ?
#
loop_
_entity_poly.entity_id
_entity_poly.type
_entity_poly.pdbx_seq_one_letter_code
_entity_poly.pdbx_strand_id
1 'polypeptide(L)'
;MKLEAGRYSGSQFVTTDLGKKFQENFNKSMEPYMKRIDLAIDTLGTESILELEQLATALFFTRLAENQEESILLENRAKEMKKWKPIISMDYAQEVVEKLDTIRNSMLPDTNNLSLLHA
;
A
#
# COMPACT_ATOMS: atom_id res chain seq x y z
N MET A 1 18.48 -27.25 13.98
CA MET A 1 17.10 -26.85 14.34
C MET A 1 16.17 -27.41 13.26
N LYS A 2 15.32 -28.38 13.60
CA LYS A 2 14.35 -28.96 12.65
C LYS A 2 13.19 -27.98 12.50
N LEU A 3 12.93 -27.54 11.28
CA LEU A 3 11.71 -26.81 10.93
C LEU A 3 10.73 -27.83 10.39
N GLU A 4 9.66 -28.10 11.14
CA GLU A 4 8.56 -28.91 10.63
C GLU A 4 7.68 -28.03 9.73
N ALA A 5 7.68 -28.39 8.45
CA ALA A 5 6.85 -27.73 7.44
C ALA A 5 5.39 -28.21 7.58
N GLY A 6 4.62 -27.49 8.40
CA GLY A 6 3.17 -27.51 8.32
C GLY A 6 2.72 -26.89 7.00
N ARG A 7 2.00 -27.65 6.19
CA ARG A 7 1.41 -27.19 4.93
C ARG A 7 0.49 -26.00 5.19
N TYR A 8 0.78 -24.82 4.63
CA TYR A 8 -0.16 -23.89 3.97
C TYR A 8 0.65 -22.70 3.40
N SER A 9 0.33 -22.31 2.18
CA SER A 9 1.00 -21.26 1.40
C SER A 9 0.71 -19.87 1.95
N GLY A 10 1.64 -19.34 2.73
CA GLY A 10 1.71 -17.94 3.11
C GLY A 10 3.11 -17.70 3.65
N SER A 11 3.93 -16.94 2.93
CA SER A 11 5.26 -16.58 3.40
C SER A 11 5.11 -15.83 4.72
N GLN A 12 5.39 -16.49 5.84
CA GLN A 12 5.50 -15.83 7.12
C GLN A 12 6.81 -15.06 7.14
N PHE A 13 6.74 -13.75 7.38
CA PHE A 13 7.92 -12.96 7.69
C PHE A 13 8.41 -13.36 9.08
N VAL A 14 9.36 -14.30 9.15
CA VAL A 14 10.00 -14.67 10.41
C VAL A 14 11.21 -13.76 10.61
N THR A 15 11.15 -12.91 11.63
CA THR A 15 12.28 -12.04 12.01
C THR A 15 13.45 -12.90 12.46
N THR A 16 14.59 -12.79 11.76
CA THR A 16 15.82 -13.48 12.13
C THR A 16 16.39 -12.92 13.43
N ASP A 17 17.30 -13.65 14.08
CA ASP A 17 17.98 -13.16 15.29
C ASP A 17 18.77 -11.86 15.04
N LEU A 18 19.25 -11.66 13.81
CA LEU A 18 19.85 -10.41 13.37
C LEU A 18 18.81 -9.30 13.28
N GLY A 19 17.62 -9.58 12.75
CA GLY A 19 16.51 -8.64 12.68
C GLY A 19 16.02 -8.21 14.07
N LYS A 20 16.01 -9.13 15.05
CA LYS A 20 15.67 -8.80 16.45
C LYS A 20 16.69 -7.86 17.07
N LYS A 21 17.99 -8.17 16.94
CA LYS A 21 19.07 -7.28 17.42
C LYS A 21 19.04 -5.90 16.76
N PHE A 22 18.68 -5.85 15.47
CA PHE A 22 18.51 -4.58 14.75
C PHE A 22 17.34 -3.76 15.33
N GLN A 23 16.19 -4.38 15.57
CA GLN A 23 15.04 -3.71 16.20
C GLN A 23 15.35 -3.20 17.61
N GLU A 24 16.08 -3.97 18.42
CA GLU A 24 16.51 -3.59 19.77
C GLU A 24 17.45 -2.37 19.76
N ASN A 25 18.41 -2.35 18.84
CA ASN A 25 19.42 -1.29 18.77
C ASN A 25 18.91 0.01 18.12
N PHE A 26 17.91 -0.07 17.26
CA PHE A 26 17.40 1.07 16.48
C PHE A 26 15.92 1.39 16.75
N ASN A 27 15.39 1.01 17.91
CA ASN A 27 13.97 1.15 18.23
C ASN A 27 13.42 2.57 18.01
N LYS A 28 14.17 3.60 18.47
CA LYS A 28 13.81 5.02 18.27
C LYS A 28 13.76 5.44 16.79
N SER A 29 14.61 4.84 15.95
CA SER A 29 14.63 5.11 14.50
C SER A 29 13.53 4.34 13.77
N MET A 30 13.03 3.25 14.34
CA MET A 30 11.97 2.41 13.77
C MET A 30 10.57 2.91 14.13
N GLU A 31 10.39 3.55 15.28
CA GLU A 31 9.08 4.08 15.74
C GLU A 31 8.26 4.86 14.68
N PRO A 32 8.85 5.78 13.89
CA PRO A 32 8.09 6.50 12.86
C PRO A 32 7.60 5.61 11.72
N TYR A 33 8.30 4.51 11.46
CA TYR A 33 7.96 3.55 10.40
C TYR A 33 6.99 2.49 10.89
N MET A 34 7.07 2.09 12.18
CA MET A 34 6.16 1.11 12.77
C MET A 34 4.69 1.52 12.59
N LYS A 35 4.34 2.78 12.86
CA LYS A 35 2.98 3.29 12.64
C LYS A 35 2.50 3.15 11.19
N ARG A 36 3.41 3.32 10.22
CA ARG A 36 3.08 3.18 8.80
C ARG A 36 2.94 1.71 8.39
N ILE A 37 3.76 0.85 8.97
CA ILE A 37 3.69 -0.60 8.79
C ILE A 37 2.38 -1.13 9.37
N ASP A 38 2.02 -0.72 10.58
CA ASP A 38 0.76 -1.10 11.23
C ASP A 38 -0.43 -0.63 10.40
N LEU A 39 -0.43 0.63 9.95
CA LEU A 39 -1.49 1.15 9.05
C LEU A 39 -1.57 0.36 7.74
N ALA A 40 -0.44 -0.02 7.14
CA ALA A 40 -0.43 -0.83 5.94
C ALA A 40 -0.97 -2.24 6.19
N ILE A 41 -0.66 -2.85 7.34
CA ILE A 41 -1.20 -4.16 7.74
C ILE A 41 -2.71 -4.06 7.97
N ASP A 42 -3.18 -3.05 8.68
CA ASP A 42 -4.61 -2.86 8.96
C ASP A 42 -5.41 -2.59 7.68
N THR A 43 -4.80 -1.89 6.73
CA THR A 43 -5.46 -1.47 5.49
C THR A 43 -5.41 -2.53 4.38
N LEU A 44 -4.28 -3.24 4.26
CA LEU A 44 -4.04 -4.18 3.15
C LEU A 44 -4.00 -5.64 3.59
N GLY A 45 -3.81 -5.91 4.89
CA GLY A 45 -3.63 -7.27 5.41
C GLY A 45 -4.89 -8.12 5.36
N THR A 46 -6.07 -7.51 5.27
CA THR A 46 -7.35 -8.20 5.11
C THR A 46 -7.77 -8.41 3.65
N GLU A 47 -7.04 -7.82 2.70
CA GLU A 47 -7.37 -7.86 1.28
C GLU A 47 -6.97 -9.20 0.67
N SER A 48 -7.81 -9.71 -0.23
CA SER A 48 -7.49 -10.85 -1.07
C SER A 48 -6.43 -10.50 -2.12
N ILE A 49 -5.78 -11.52 -2.69
CA ILE A 49 -4.80 -11.36 -3.79
C ILE A 49 -5.41 -10.56 -4.95
N LEU A 50 -6.68 -10.82 -5.26
CA LEU A 50 -7.39 -10.14 -6.35
C LEU A 50 -7.58 -8.65 -6.05
N GLU A 51 -7.98 -8.29 -4.83
CA GLU A 51 -8.16 -6.89 -4.42
C GLU A 51 -6.82 -6.15 -4.38
N LEU A 52 -5.75 -6.80 -3.91
CA LEU A 52 -4.40 -6.23 -3.95
C LEU A 52 -3.92 -5.98 -5.38
N GLU A 53 -4.18 -6.91 -6.31
CA GLU A 53 -3.85 -6.75 -7.72
C GLU A 53 -4.58 -5.57 -8.36
N GLN A 54 -5.84 -5.36 -7.99
CA GLN A 54 -6.65 -4.24 -8.47
C GLN A 54 -6.17 -2.91 -7.89
N LEU A 55 -5.87 -2.85 -6.59
CA LEU A 55 -5.28 -1.67 -5.95
C LEU A 55 -3.93 -1.31 -6.59
N ALA A 56 -3.09 -2.31 -6.89
CA ALA A 56 -1.83 -2.10 -7.61
C ALA A 56 -2.05 -1.56 -9.03
N THR A 57 -3.08 -2.05 -9.72
CA THR A 57 -3.48 -1.55 -11.05
C THR A 57 -3.96 -0.09 -10.98
N ALA A 58 -4.80 0.25 -10.00
CA ALA A 58 -5.25 1.62 -9.78
C ALA A 58 -4.08 2.56 -9.44
N LEU A 59 -3.10 2.08 -8.66
CA LEU A 59 -1.90 2.85 -8.31
C LEU A 59 -1.03 3.14 -9.53
N PHE A 60 -0.89 2.17 -10.42
CA PHE A 60 -0.16 2.35 -11.69
C PHE A 60 -0.76 3.49 -12.52
N PHE A 61 -2.09 3.48 -12.74
CA PHE A 61 -2.76 4.54 -13.51
C PHE A 61 -2.76 5.88 -12.78
N THR A 62 -2.85 5.88 -11.45
CA THR A 62 -2.72 7.10 -10.65
C THR A 62 -1.34 7.74 -10.86
N ARG A 63 -0.25 6.96 -10.84
CA ARG A 63 1.10 7.49 -11.09
C ARG A 63 1.31 7.97 -12.52
N LEU A 64 0.72 7.30 -13.51
CA LEU A 64 0.76 7.79 -14.89
C LEU A 64 0.04 9.13 -15.03
N ALA A 65 -1.07 9.29 -14.32
CA ALA A 65 -1.90 10.48 -14.32
C ALA A 65 -1.29 11.68 -13.58
N GLU A 66 -0.42 11.49 -12.59
CA GLU A 66 0.17 12.58 -11.78
C GLU A 66 0.92 13.64 -12.61
N ASN A 67 1.32 13.32 -13.84
CA ASN A 67 1.97 14.26 -14.76
C ASN A 67 1.00 14.99 -15.71
N GLN A 68 -0.30 14.79 -15.57
CA GLN A 68 -1.34 15.31 -16.47
C GLN A 68 -2.58 15.73 -15.65
N GLU A 69 -2.81 17.04 -15.50
CA GLU A 69 -3.86 17.60 -14.63
C GLU A 69 -5.26 17.00 -14.86
N GLU A 70 -5.67 16.80 -16.12
CA GLU A 70 -6.97 16.20 -16.44
C GLU A 70 -7.04 14.70 -16.12
N SER A 71 -5.91 13.99 -16.15
CA SER A 71 -5.84 12.55 -15.91
C SER A 71 -5.93 12.18 -14.43
N ILE A 72 -5.72 13.13 -13.52
CA ILE A 72 -5.81 12.93 -12.06
C ILE A 72 -7.25 12.64 -11.60
N LEU A 73 -8.25 13.04 -12.39
CA LEU A 73 -9.65 12.79 -12.08
C LEU A 73 -9.92 11.29 -11.91
N LEU A 74 -10.67 10.96 -10.87
CA LEU A 74 -11.07 9.60 -10.50
C LEU A 74 -11.67 8.84 -11.68
N GLU A 75 -12.60 9.48 -12.40
CA GLU A 75 -13.28 8.86 -13.55
C GLU A 75 -12.30 8.48 -14.67
N ASN A 76 -11.28 9.29 -14.91
CA ASN A 76 -10.29 9.04 -15.96
C ASN A 76 -9.38 7.87 -15.57
N ARG A 77 -8.98 7.78 -14.30
CA ARG A 77 -8.22 6.63 -13.78
C ARG A 77 -9.04 5.33 -13.80
N ALA A 78 -10.33 5.40 -13.44
CA ALA A 78 -11.24 4.27 -13.51
C ALA A 78 -11.47 3.79 -14.96
N LYS A 79 -11.58 4.71 -15.93
CA LYS A 79 -11.69 4.39 -17.36
C LYS A 79 -10.46 3.63 -17.87
N GLU A 80 -9.26 4.09 -17.54
CA GLU A 80 -8.03 3.40 -17.93
C GLU A 80 -7.90 2.02 -17.26
N MET A 81 -8.27 1.91 -15.98
CA MET A 81 -8.31 0.62 -15.30
C MET A 81 -9.30 -0.36 -15.96
N LYS A 82 -10.52 0.10 -16.31
CA LYS A 82 -11.53 -0.70 -17.01
C LYS A 82 -11.07 -1.12 -18.42
N LYS A 83 -10.35 -0.26 -19.13
CA LYS A 83 -9.75 -0.58 -20.44
C LYS A 83 -8.73 -1.72 -20.33
N TRP A 84 -7.93 -1.73 -19.27
CA TRP A 84 -6.93 -2.78 -19.02
C TRP A 84 -7.50 -4.05 -18.39
N LYS A 85 -8.57 -3.92 -17.61
CA LYS A 85 -9.32 -5.03 -17.02
C LYS A 85 -10.78 -5.00 -17.50
N PRO A 86 -11.08 -5.44 -18.74
CA PRO A 86 -12.43 -5.35 -19.28
C PRO A 86 -13.48 -6.16 -18.51
N ILE A 87 -13.07 -7.06 -17.62
CA ILE A 87 -13.97 -7.95 -16.88
C ILE A 87 -14.66 -7.28 -15.69
N ILE A 88 -14.09 -6.21 -15.12
CA ILE A 88 -14.69 -5.50 -13.98
C ILE A 88 -15.73 -4.48 -14.46
N SER A 89 -16.73 -4.12 -13.65
CA SER A 89 -17.64 -3.03 -14.00
C SER A 89 -16.95 -1.66 -13.88
N MET A 90 -17.55 -0.63 -14.49
CA MET A 90 -17.05 0.74 -14.33
C MET A 90 -17.19 1.20 -12.88
N ASP A 91 -18.34 0.92 -12.25
CA ASP A 91 -18.62 1.25 -10.84
C ASP A 91 -17.56 0.63 -9.92
N TYR A 92 -17.21 -0.63 -10.15
CA TYR A 92 -16.17 -1.29 -9.36
C TYR A 92 -14.78 -0.69 -9.61
N ALA A 93 -14.47 -0.31 -10.86
CA ALA A 93 -13.22 0.39 -11.14
C ALA A 93 -13.13 1.75 -10.40
N GLN A 94 -14.26 2.45 -10.25
CA GLN A 94 -14.34 3.67 -9.44
C GLN A 94 -14.12 3.37 -7.96
N GLU A 95 -14.81 2.36 -7.41
CA GLU A 95 -14.66 1.94 -6.01
C GLU A 95 -13.19 1.61 -5.65
N VAL A 96 -12.48 0.91 -6.54
CA VAL A 96 -11.06 0.58 -6.31
C VAL A 96 -10.18 1.83 -6.33
N VAL A 97 -10.42 2.77 -7.26
CA VAL A 97 -9.67 4.03 -7.33
C VAL A 97 -9.95 4.92 -6.11
N GLU A 98 -11.20 4.99 -5.67
CA GLU A 98 -11.61 5.71 -4.45
C GLU A 98 -10.97 5.11 -3.20
N LYS A 99 -10.98 3.79 -3.10
CA LYS A 99 -10.31 3.06 -2.02
C LYS A 99 -8.83 3.41 -1.99
N LEU A 100 -8.14 3.34 -3.14
CA LEU A 100 -6.73 3.72 -3.23
C LEU A 100 -6.47 5.17 -2.77
N ASP A 101 -7.30 6.12 -3.21
CA ASP A 101 -7.15 7.53 -2.82
C ASP A 101 -7.31 7.71 -1.31
N THR A 102 -8.27 7.01 -0.71
CA THR A 102 -8.48 6.99 0.74
C THR A 102 -7.23 6.45 1.45
N ILE A 103 -6.68 5.32 0.98
CA ILE A 103 -5.45 4.74 1.54
C ILE A 103 -4.29 5.72 1.44
N ARG A 104 -4.08 6.31 0.26
CA ARG A 104 -2.99 7.26 0.02
C ARG A 104 -3.11 8.49 0.93
N ASN A 105 -4.31 9.04 1.08
CA ASN A 105 -4.55 10.18 1.95
C ASN A 105 -4.35 9.83 3.43
N SER A 106 -4.67 8.61 3.85
CA SER A 106 -4.43 8.15 5.23
C SER A 106 -2.95 7.88 5.54
N MET A 107 -2.14 7.57 4.52
CA MET A 107 -0.71 7.26 4.66
C MET A 107 0.22 8.47 4.50
N LEU A 108 -0.28 9.60 3.96
CA LEU A 108 0.47 10.84 3.87
C LEU A 108 0.45 11.57 5.23
N PRO A 109 1.60 11.99 5.76
CA PRO A 109 1.63 12.77 7.00
C PRO A 109 0.99 14.14 6.78
N ASP A 110 0.40 14.72 7.84
CA ASP A 110 0.19 16.17 7.92
C ASP A 110 1.49 16.87 7.52
N THR A 111 1.44 17.63 6.42
CA THR A 111 2.61 18.24 5.77
C THR A 111 3.31 19.30 6.64
N ASN A 112 2.82 19.55 7.86
CA ASN A 112 3.42 20.45 8.84
C ASN A 112 4.75 19.96 9.47
N ASN A 113 5.19 18.72 9.22
CA ASN A 113 6.43 18.18 9.79
C ASN A 113 7.62 18.05 8.82
N LEU A 114 7.50 18.53 7.58
CA LEU A 114 8.63 18.56 6.64
C LEU A 114 9.65 19.68 6.95
N SER A 115 9.32 20.62 7.83
CA SER A 115 10.22 21.66 8.32
C SER A 115 11.27 21.17 9.32
N LEU A 116 11.18 19.93 9.81
CA LEU A 116 12.14 19.35 10.77
C LEU A 116 13.25 18.50 10.12
N LEU A 117 13.28 18.37 8.79
CA LEU A 117 14.34 17.66 8.08
C LEU A 117 15.46 18.58 7.54
N HIS A 118 15.42 19.87 7.87
CA HIS A 118 16.44 20.87 7.52
C HIS A 118 16.92 21.72 8.72
N ALA A 119 16.88 21.18 9.94
CA ALA A 119 17.48 21.82 11.11
C ALA A 119 18.68 21.03 11.64
#